data_AF-A0A2U1NTR6-F1
#
_entry.id   AF-A0A2U1NTR6-F1
#
_cell.length_a   1.000
_cell.length_b   1.000
_cell.length_c   1.000
_cell.angle_alpha   90.00
_cell.angle_beta   90.00
_cell.angle_gamma   90.00
#
_symmetry.space_group_name_H-M   'P 1'
#
loop_
_entity.id
_entity.type
_entity.pdbx_description
1 polymer ?
#
loop_
_entity_poly.entity_id
_entity_poly.type
_entity_poly.pdbx_seq_one_letter_code
_entity_poly.pdbx_strand_id
1 'polypeptide(L)'
;MSPKYPKYLSISNQIGDRRVEKVLEAVFSREKYACKGDEKVYGERVEEVKARIEHGHGIIMELKKMGVHPFLKKYLIDLQWAEREDFDELGWLCQMKYCACVRAREKSKIGKKLRRLI
;
A
#
# COMPACT_ATOMS: atom_id res chain seq x y z
N MET A 1 -19.37 -40.40 -20.48
CA MET A 1 -19.40 -39.11 -21.23
C MET A 1 -18.19 -38.29 -20.83
N SER A 2 -17.52 -37.62 -21.79
CA SER A 2 -16.39 -36.74 -21.47
C SER A 2 -16.91 -35.47 -20.77
N PRO A 3 -16.26 -34.98 -19.70
CA PRO A 3 -16.69 -33.76 -19.02
C PRO A 3 -16.59 -32.57 -19.98
N LYS A 4 -17.61 -31.70 -19.95
CA LYS A 4 -17.67 -30.47 -20.75
C LYS A 4 -16.47 -29.54 -20.50
N TYR A 5 -15.85 -29.66 -19.32
CA TYR A 5 -14.66 -28.90 -18.90
C TYR A 5 -13.64 -29.79 -18.18
N PRO A 6 -12.79 -30.53 -18.89
CA PRO A 6 -11.90 -31.54 -18.30
C PRO A 6 -10.84 -30.93 -17.37
N LYS A 7 -10.39 -29.68 -17.62
CA LYS A 7 -9.49 -28.94 -16.70
C LYS A 7 -10.13 -28.69 -15.33
N TYR A 8 -11.40 -28.29 -15.29
CA TYR A 8 -12.12 -28.05 -14.03
C TYR A 8 -12.34 -29.33 -13.25
N LEU A 9 -12.62 -30.45 -13.95
CA LEU A 9 -12.69 -31.76 -13.31
C LEU A 9 -11.35 -32.17 -12.70
N SER A 10 -10.23 -31.91 -13.39
CA SER A 10 -8.89 -32.21 -12.84
C SER A 10 -8.58 -31.39 -11.60
N ILE A 11 -8.97 -30.10 -11.58
CA ILE A 11 -8.80 -29.20 -10.45
C ILE A 11 -9.70 -29.63 -9.29
N SER A 12 -10.96 -29.97 -9.57
CA SER A 12 -11.92 -30.52 -8.59
C SER A 12 -11.41 -31.82 -7.96
N ASN A 13 -10.88 -32.74 -8.77
CA ASN A 13 -10.34 -34.01 -8.30
C ASN A 13 -9.04 -33.83 -7.52
N GLN A 14 -8.23 -32.81 -7.83
CA GLN A 14 -7.05 -32.42 -7.03
C GLN A 14 -7.42 -31.78 -5.69
N ILE A 15 -8.56 -31.10 -5.61
CA ILE A 15 -9.06 -30.44 -4.40
C ILE A 15 -9.69 -31.44 -3.41
N GLY A 16 -10.26 -32.54 -3.89
CA GLY A 16 -10.97 -33.55 -3.07
C GLY A 16 -12.34 -33.06 -2.58
N ASP A 17 -12.90 -33.67 -1.52
CA ASP A 17 -14.19 -33.31 -0.87
C ASP A 17 -14.16 -31.92 -0.15
N ARG A 18 -13.19 -31.08 -0.51
CA ARG A 18 -13.07 -29.69 -0.05
C ARG A 18 -13.90 -28.82 -0.98
N ARG A 19 -15.08 -28.41 -0.49
CA ARG A 19 -15.93 -27.36 -1.07
C ARG A 19 -15.08 -26.21 -1.63
N VAL A 20 -15.15 -25.97 -2.95
CA VAL A 20 -14.36 -24.95 -3.68
C VAL A 20 -14.48 -23.58 -3.02
N GLU A 21 -15.61 -23.29 -2.38
CA GLU A 21 -15.85 -22.07 -1.61
C GLU A 21 -14.83 -21.89 -0.46
N LYS A 22 -14.45 -22.97 0.24
CA LYS A 22 -13.46 -22.92 1.33
C LYS A 22 -12.05 -22.62 0.81
N VAL A 23 -11.70 -23.16 -0.35
CA VAL A 23 -10.41 -22.88 -1.00
C VAL A 23 -10.34 -21.42 -1.43
N LEU A 24 -11.39 -20.92 -2.08
CA LEU A 24 -11.49 -19.52 -2.48
C LEU A 24 -11.48 -18.57 -1.26
N GLU A 25 -12.19 -18.93 -0.19
CA GLU A 25 -12.20 -18.14 1.05
C GLU A 25 -10.80 -18.02 1.65
N ALA A 26 -10.03 -19.11 1.70
CA ALA A 26 -8.66 -19.09 2.19
C ALA A 26 -7.74 -18.19 1.34
N VAL A 27 -7.85 -18.28 0.01
CA VAL A 27 -7.09 -17.43 -0.92
C VAL A 27 -7.39 -15.95 -0.70
N PHE A 28 -8.67 -15.56 -0.73
CA PHE A 28 -9.06 -14.17 -0.54
C PHE A 28 -8.76 -13.65 0.87
N SER A 29 -8.80 -14.51 1.88
CA SER A 29 -8.39 -14.16 3.23
C SER A 29 -6.89 -13.84 3.28
N ARG A 30 -6.04 -14.68 2.69
CA ARG A 30 -4.60 -14.41 2.57
C ARG A 30 -4.31 -13.11 1.82
N GLU A 31 -4.95 -12.89 0.67
CA GLU A 31 -4.79 -11.66 -0.10
C GLU A 31 -5.22 -10.42 0.69
N LYS A 32 -6.32 -10.49 1.44
CA LYS A 32 -6.75 -9.42 2.35
C LYS A 32 -5.67 -9.11 3.38
N TYR A 33 -5.05 -10.12 3.98
CA TYR A 33 -3.98 -9.93 4.97
C TYR A 33 -2.75 -9.28 4.32
N ALA A 34 -2.36 -9.68 3.11
CA ALA A 34 -1.28 -9.05 2.37
C ALA A 34 -1.57 -7.56 2.13
N CYS A 35 -2.76 -7.20 1.64
CA CYS A 35 -3.13 -5.80 1.43
C CYS A 35 -3.15 -4.98 2.72
N LYS A 36 -3.52 -5.58 3.87
CA LYS A 36 -3.40 -4.90 5.17
C LYS A 36 -1.95 -4.72 5.62
N GLY A 37 -1.09 -5.68 5.28
CA GLY A 37 0.36 -5.55 5.46
C GLY A 37 0.90 -4.37 4.67
N ASP A 38 0.56 -4.28 3.39
CA ASP A 38 0.94 -3.14 2.53
C ASP A 38 0.46 -1.80 3.12
N GLU A 39 -0.81 -1.71 3.54
CA GLU A 39 -1.37 -0.52 4.19
C GLU A 39 -0.54 -0.09 5.41
N LYS A 40 -0.14 -1.05 6.26
CA LYS A 40 0.68 -0.77 7.45
C LYS A 40 2.06 -0.24 7.06
N VAL A 41 2.72 -0.88 6.10
CA VAL A 41 4.06 -0.49 5.63
C VAL A 41 4.02 0.91 5.00
N TYR A 42 3.04 1.21 4.15
CA TYR A 42 2.88 2.56 3.62
C TYR A 42 2.58 3.56 4.73
N GLY A 43 1.80 3.17 5.74
CA GLY A 43 1.52 4.01 6.91
C GLY A 43 2.76 4.35 7.72
N GLU A 44 3.62 3.37 8.01
CA GLU A 44 4.90 3.59 8.71
C GLU A 44 5.79 4.53 7.89
N ARG A 45 5.88 4.31 6.58
CA ARG A 45 6.68 5.15 5.69
C ARG A 45 6.16 6.59 5.60
N VAL A 46 4.84 6.81 5.63
CA VAL A 46 4.24 8.16 5.69
C VAL A 46 4.74 8.93 6.90
N GLU A 47 4.81 8.30 8.08
CA GLU A 47 5.26 8.98 9.31
C GLU A 47 6.76 9.32 9.24
N GLU A 48 7.59 8.44 8.65
CA GLU A 48 9.01 8.75 8.41
C GLU A 48 9.20 9.96 7.48
N VAL A 49 8.46 10.01 6.37
CA VAL A 49 8.56 11.11 5.40
C VAL A 49 8.06 12.42 6.00
N LYS A 50 6.98 12.41 6.80
CA LYS A 50 6.54 13.60 7.55
C LYS A 50 7.62 14.13 8.48
N ALA A 51 8.27 13.25 9.26
CA ALA A 51 9.35 13.65 10.15
C ALA A 51 10.53 14.27 9.39
N ARG A 52 10.86 13.74 8.20
CA ARG A 52 11.90 14.28 7.33
C ARG A 52 11.53 15.68 6.80
N ILE A 53 10.29 15.87 6.36
CA ILE A 53 9.76 17.18 5.94
C ILE A 53 9.80 18.17 7.09
N GLU A 54 9.29 17.83 8.27
CA GLU A 54 9.27 18.72 9.44
C GLU A 54 10.69 19.17 9.83
N HIS A 55 11.63 18.23 9.86
CA HIS A 55 13.03 18.52 10.14
C HIS A 55 13.67 19.41 9.06
N GLY A 56 13.50 19.07 7.79
CA GLY A 56 14.01 19.84 6.66
C GLY A 56 13.45 21.27 6.63
N HIS A 57 12.14 21.40 6.82
CA HIS A 57 11.44 22.68 6.87
C HIS A 57 11.96 23.58 7.99
N GLY A 58 12.16 23.01 9.18
CA GLY A 58 12.72 23.70 10.34
C GLY A 58 14.08 24.33 10.01
N ILE A 59 14.98 23.54 9.40
CA ILE A 59 16.30 24.02 8.98
C ILE A 59 16.18 25.13 7.93
N ILE A 60 15.33 24.96 6.90
CA ILE A 60 15.10 25.97 5.87
C ILE A 60 14.67 27.30 6.50
N MET A 61 13.78 27.26 7.48
CA MET A 61 13.26 28.45 8.16
C MET A 61 14.32 29.15 9.00
N GLU A 62 15.14 28.40 9.76
CA GLU A 62 16.24 28.99 10.53
C GLU A 62 17.30 29.63 9.63
N LEU A 63 17.66 28.98 8.52
CA LEU A 63 18.60 29.54 7.54
C LEU A 63 18.07 30.84 6.93
N LYS A 64 16.76 30.90 6.61
CA LYS A 64 16.13 32.14 6.10
C LYS A 64 16.20 33.29 7.11
N LYS A 65 16.02 33.02 8.41
CA LYS A 65 16.09 34.04 9.47
C LYS A 65 17.49 34.64 9.63
N MET A 66 18.53 33.82 9.52
CA MET A 66 19.92 34.25 9.75
C MET A 66 20.50 35.14 8.64
N GLY A 67 19.80 35.29 7.51
CA GLY A 67 20.33 35.98 6.34
C GLY A 67 21.32 35.08 5.60
N VAL A 68 20.92 34.59 4.43
CA VAL A 68 21.70 33.57 3.72
C VAL A 68 22.76 34.26 2.87
N HIS A 69 24.03 33.97 3.16
CA HIS A 69 25.15 34.44 2.35
C HIS A 69 24.96 34.03 0.87
N PRO A 70 25.29 34.88 -0.12
CA PRO A 70 25.05 34.59 -1.54
C PRO A 70 25.59 33.23 -2.01
N PHE A 71 26.74 32.80 -1.48
CA PHE A 71 27.36 31.50 -1.78
C PHE A 71 26.52 30.30 -1.28
N LEU A 72 25.74 30.49 -0.21
CA LEU A 72 24.90 29.44 0.38
C LEU A 72 23.50 29.36 -0.26
N LYS A 73 23.14 30.33 -1.10
CA LYS A 73 21.83 30.40 -1.75
C LYS A 73 21.53 29.16 -2.60
N LYS A 74 22.53 28.62 -3.29
CA LYS A 74 22.38 27.40 -4.10
C LYS A 74 21.99 26.19 -3.23
N TYR A 75 22.71 25.96 -2.13
CA TYR A 75 22.42 24.84 -1.23
C TYR A 75 21.05 24.95 -0.56
N LEU A 76 20.57 26.17 -0.29
CA LEU A 76 19.20 26.37 0.19
C LEU A 76 18.14 26.00 -0.86
N ILE A 77 18.40 26.30 -2.13
CA ILE A 77 17.52 25.90 -3.24
C ILE A 77 17.52 24.38 -3.37
N ASP A 78 18.70 23.74 -3.30
CA ASP A 78 18.81 22.28 -3.36
C ASP A 78 18.04 21.62 -2.18
N LEU A 79 18.11 22.19 -0.98
CA LEU A 79 17.36 21.72 0.19
C LEU A 79 15.84 21.89 0.02
N GLN A 80 15.37 22.98 -0.58
CA GLN A 80 13.95 23.18 -0.90
C GLN A 80 13.46 22.22 -1.99
N TRP A 81 14.33 21.83 -2.92
CA TRP A 81 13.98 20.80 -3.90
C TRP A 81 13.84 19.43 -3.24
N ALA A 82 14.78 19.05 -2.38
CA ALA A 82 14.68 17.80 -1.61
C ALA A 82 13.40 17.75 -0.76
N GLU A 83 13.03 18.86 -0.09
CA GLU A 83 11.77 18.95 0.64
C GLU A 83 10.54 18.74 -0.27
N ARG A 84 10.58 19.26 -1.50
CA ARG A 84 9.48 19.04 -2.45
C ARG A 84 9.39 17.58 -2.90
N GLU A 85 10.51 16.93 -3.17
CA GLU A 85 10.54 15.49 -3.50
C GLU A 85 9.92 14.66 -2.36
N ASP A 86 10.13 15.07 -1.10
CA ASP A 86 9.50 14.43 0.06
C ASP A 86 7.98 14.61 0.06
N PHE A 87 7.47 15.79 -0.30
CA PHE A 87 6.04 16.02 -0.46
C PHE A 87 5.44 15.15 -1.57
N ASP A 88 6.16 14.97 -2.67
CA ASP A 88 5.73 14.10 -3.77
C ASP A 88 5.70 12.63 -3.32
N GLU A 89 6.72 12.16 -2.59
CA GLU A 89 6.75 10.82 -1.97
C GLU A 89 5.56 10.65 -1.00
N LEU A 90 5.27 11.65 -0.16
CA LEU A 90 4.16 11.62 0.79
C LEU A 90 2.81 11.47 0.08
N GLY A 91 2.60 12.21 -1.02
CA GLY A 91 1.40 12.11 -1.83
C GLY A 91 1.22 10.72 -2.44
N TRP A 92 2.29 10.18 -3.04
CA TRP A 92 2.30 8.83 -3.60
C TRP A 92 2.00 7.76 -2.54
N LEU A 93 2.65 7.83 -1.37
CA LEU A 93 2.43 6.88 -0.27
C LEU A 93 0.99 6.91 0.25
N CYS A 94 0.39 8.08 0.36
CA CYS A 94 -1.02 8.22 0.75
C CYS A 94 -1.94 7.52 -0.26
N GLN A 95 -1.67 7.68 -1.56
CA GLN A 95 -2.44 7.00 -2.61
C GLN A 95 -2.25 5.47 -2.54
N MET A 96 -1.01 5.01 -2.35
CA MET A 96 -0.71 3.58 -2.24
C MET A 96 -1.38 2.94 -1.02
N LYS A 97 -1.33 3.62 0.13
CA LYS A 97 -2.03 3.22 1.36
C LYS A 97 -3.53 3.10 1.10
N TYR A 98 -4.14 4.11 0.49
CA TYR A 98 -5.57 4.09 0.14
C TYR A 98 -5.92 2.90 -0.77
N CYS A 99 -5.13 2.67 -1.83
CA CYS A 99 -5.34 1.55 -2.73
C CYS A 99 -5.25 0.20 -2.01
N ALA A 100 -4.31 0.05 -1.08
CA ALA A 100 -4.18 -1.15 -0.26
C ALA A 100 -5.43 -1.38 0.62
N CYS A 101 -5.95 -0.33 1.27
CA CYS A 101 -7.22 -0.41 2.02
C CYS A 101 -8.40 -0.85 1.14
N VAL A 102 -8.53 -0.27 -0.06
CA VAL A 102 -9.61 -0.58 -1.00
C VAL A 102 -9.55 -2.05 -1.41
N ARG A 103 -8.36 -2.55 -1.80
CA ARG A 103 -8.17 -3.96 -2.15
C ARG A 103 -8.52 -4.88 -0.98
N ALA A 104 -8.03 -4.58 0.24
CA ALA A 104 -8.37 -5.36 1.43
C ALA A 104 -9.89 -5.41 1.69
N ARG A 105 -10.60 -4.29 1.45
CA ARG A 105 -12.06 -4.21 1.57
C ARG A 105 -12.77 -5.08 0.53
N GLU A 106 -12.32 -5.06 -0.71
CA GLU A 106 -12.87 -5.91 -1.78
C GLU A 106 -12.74 -7.39 -1.46
N LYS A 107 -11.54 -7.84 -1.06
CA LYS A 107 -11.31 -9.24 -0.64
C LYS A 107 -12.17 -9.62 0.55
N SER A 108 -12.36 -8.71 1.50
CA SER A 108 -13.28 -8.89 2.64
C SER A 108 -14.75 -9.07 2.19
N LYS A 109 -15.22 -8.28 1.20
CA LYS A 109 -16.57 -8.42 0.64
C LYS A 109 -16.75 -9.79 -0.05
N ILE A 110 -15.76 -10.24 -0.82
CA ILE A 110 -15.80 -11.54 -1.51
C ILE A 110 -15.85 -12.68 -0.48
N GLY A 111 -14.96 -12.66 0.52
CA GLY A 111 -14.96 -13.67 1.59
C GLY A 111 -16.28 -13.74 2.36
N LYS A 112 -16.94 -12.59 2.60
CA LYS A 112 -18.29 -12.57 3.20
C LYS A 112 -19.35 -13.23 2.32
N LYS A 113 -19.27 -13.10 0.99
CA LYS A 113 -20.19 -13.75 0.06
C LYS A 113 -19.97 -15.27 0.06
N LEU A 114 -18.71 -15.73 0.03
CA LEU A 114 -18.36 -17.15 0.05
C LEU A 114 -18.84 -17.84 1.33
N ARG A 115 -18.68 -17.21 2.50
CA ARG A 115 -19.19 -17.75 3.77
C ARG A 115 -20.70 -17.94 3.85
N ARG A 116 -21.48 -17.25 3.00
CA ARG A 116 -22.94 -17.44 2.92
C ARG A 116 -23.33 -18.66 2.08
N LEU A 117 -22.38 -19.21 1.32
CA LEU A 117 -22.57 -20.39 0.47
C LEU A 117 -22.13 -21.69 1.18
N ILE A 118 -21.45 -21.59 2.32
CA ILE A 118 -20.96 -22.71 3.13
C ILE A 118 -22.02 -23.07 4.17
#